data_AF-A0A857GQA5-F1
#
_entry.id   AF-A0A857GQA5-F1
#
_cell.length_a   1.000
_cell.length_b   1.000
_cell.length_c   1.000
_cell.angle_alpha   90.00
_cell.angle_beta   90.00
_cell.angle_gamma   90.00
#
_symmetry.space_group_name_H-M   'P 1'
#
loop_
_entity.id
_entity.type
_entity.pdbx_description
1 polymer ?
#
loop_
_entity_poly.entity_id
_entity_poly.type
_entity_poly.pdbx_seq_one_letter_code
_entity_poly.pdbx_strand_id
1 'polypeptide(L)'
;MYLSGEDFYLYCYSIFVILDSLGCRNGKYFRDYRKLAFLTDIIGDDKIVYVLSHSSGEKLNPKDYECLLDSYSNGLTLRSEILKLLFVLEKKGYVSLNQGKAQEINVTLTKNNLPGGFLNSNVFASEFKNIKRVSKKVGRLASLTLDTMLNKIYVENGVRTWA
;
A
#
# COMPACT_ATOMS: atom_id res chain seq x y z
N MET A 1 8.47 5.22 21.92
CA MET A 1 9.42 6.24 21.42
C MET A 1 8.75 6.86 20.21
N TYR A 2 8.34 8.13 20.30
CA TYR A 2 7.75 8.87 19.17
C TYR A 2 8.94 9.42 18.38
N LEU A 3 9.28 8.79 17.27
CA LEU A 3 10.30 9.28 16.34
C LEU A 3 9.62 10.32 15.45
N SER A 4 10.00 11.58 15.58
CA SER A 4 9.55 12.62 14.67
C SER A 4 9.98 12.28 13.25
N GLY A 5 9.02 12.00 12.37
CA GLY A 5 9.26 11.67 10.97
C GLY A 5 8.46 10.46 10.46
N GLU A 6 8.08 9.54 11.36
CA GLU A 6 7.29 8.35 11.00
C GLU A 6 6.02 8.28 11.86
N ASP A 7 4.88 8.58 11.25
CA ASP A 7 3.60 8.42 11.92
C ASP A 7 3.11 6.97 11.79
N PHE A 8 3.51 6.12 12.75
CA PHE A 8 3.08 4.73 12.83
C PHE A 8 1.55 4.58 12.91
N TYR A 9 0.84 5.57 13.45
CA TYR A 9 -0.62 5.56 13.43
C TYR A 9 -1.12 5.69 12.00
N LEU A 10 -0.60 6.66 11.24
CA LEU A 10 -0.94 6.84 9.84
C LEU A 10 -0.68 5.56 9.03
N TYR A 11 0.46 4.89 9.24
CA TYR A 11 0.72 3.60 8.57
C TYR A 11 -0.28 2.50 8.95
N CYS A 12 -0.66 2.39 10.23
CA CYS A 12 -1.71 1.46 10.64
C CYS A 12 -3.01 1.74 9.89
N TYR A 13 -3.45 3.00 9.88
CA TYR A 13 -4.66 3.42 9.20
C TYR A 13 -4.62 3.10 7.71
N SER A 14 -3.54 3.48 7.03
CA SER A 14 -3.36 3.21 5.60
C SER A 14 -3.39 1.71 5.31
N ILE A 15 -2.73 0.86 6.12
CA ILE A 15 -2.81 -0.60 5.98
C ILE A 15 -4.27 -1.07 6.08
N PHE A 16 -5.01 -0.63 7.10
CA PHE A 16 -6.39 -1.05 7.28
C PHE A 16 -7.30 -0.59 6.13
N VAL A 17 -7.14 0.65 5.67
CA VAL A 17 -7.87 1.20 4.52
C VAL A 17 -7.57 0.40 3.25
N ILE A 18 -6.30 0.07 3.00
CA ILE A 18 -5.90 -0.74 1.84
C ILE A 18 -6.56 -2.13 1.91
N LEU A 19 -6.42 -2.82 3.03
CA LEU A 19 -6.94 -4.18 3.19
C LEU A 19 -8.48 -4.21 3.08
N ASP A 20 -9.20 -3.28 3.72
CA ASP A 20 -10.67 -3.25 3.63
C ASP A 20 -11.14 -2.87 2.22
N SER A 21 -10.50 -1.87 1.58
CA SER A 21 -10.86 -1.41 0.24
C SER A 21 -10.63 -2.46 -0.83
N LEU A 22 -9.59 -3.28 -0.68
CA LEU A 22 -9.30 -4.39 -1.59
C LEU A 22 -10.05 -5.68 -1.21
N GLY A 23 -10.86 -5.65 -0.15
CA GLY A 23 -11.67 -6.79 0.28
C GLY A 23 -10.87 -7.95 0.87
N CYS A 24 -9.67 -7.67 1.40
CA CYS A 24 -8.77 -8.64 2.03
C CYS A 24 -9.23 -8.92 3.46
N ARG A 25 -10.34 -9.66 3.57
CA ARG A 25 -10.98 -10.09 4.83
C ARG A 25 -11.66 -11.45 4.62
N ASN A 26 -12.05 -12.11 5.70
CA ASN A 26 -12.85 -13.36 5.66
C ASN A 26 -12.22 -14.44 4.74
N GLY A 27 -10.94 -14.76 4.97
CA GLY A 27 -10.22 -15.77 4.18
C GLY A 27 -9.65 -15.27 2.84
N LYS A 28 -9.91 -14.01 2.46
CA LYS A 28 -9.23 -13.35 1.34
C LYS A 28 -7.98 -12.64 1.82
N TYR A 29 -6.87 -12.82 1.11
CA TYR A 29 -5.57 -12.28 1.49
C TYR A 29 -5.09 -11.21 0.52
N PHE A 30 -4.41 -10.22 1.07
CA PHE A 30 -3.48 -9.37 0.36
C PHE A 30 -2.17 -10.13 0.25
N ARG A 31 -1.81 -10.51 -0.97
CA ARG A 31 -0.56 -11.22 -1.25
C ARG A 31 0.62 -10.31 -0.95
N ASP A 32 1.67 -10.83 -0.31
CA ASP A 32 2.96 -10.16 -0.10
C ASP A 32 2.88 -8.75 0.50
N TYR A 33 3.10 -8.68 1.81
CA TYR A 33 3.08 -7.45 2.60
C TYR A 33 4.02 -6.35 2.08
N ARG A 34 5.10 -6.69 1.37
CA ARG A 34 6.08 -5.71 0.87
C ARG A 34 5.44 -4.68 -0.04
N LYS A 35 4.33 -5.03 -0.70
CA LYS A 35 3.54 -4.09 -1.51
C LYS A 35 2.88 -2.99 -0.66
N LEU A 36 2.53 -3.28 0.60
CA LEU A 36 1.91 -2.28 1.49
C LEU A 36 2.83 -1.09 1.69
N ALA A 37 4.15 -1.27 1.79
CA ALA A 37 5.10 -0.17 1.96
C ALA A 37 5.03 0.89 0.83
N PHE A 38 4.85 0.45 -0.41
CA PHE A 38 4.65 1.37 -1.54
C PHE A 38 3.24 1.96 -1.52
N LEU A 39 2.23 1.13 -1.26
CA LEU A 39 0.84 1.59 -1.31
C LEU A 39 0.51 2.58 -0.19
N THR A 40 1.12 2.48 0.99
CA THR A 40 0.89 3.43 2.09
C THR A 40 1.39 4.82 1.75
N ASP A 41 2.52 4.94 1.05
CA ASP A 41 3.05 6.21 0.57
C ASP A 41 2.17 6.77 -0.57
N ILE A 42 1.88 5.94 -1.58
CA ILE A 42 1.06 6.33 -2.74
C ILE A 42 -0.31 6.85 -2.33
N ILE A 43 -1.06 6.15 -1.46
CA ILE A 43 -2.44 6.56 -1.17
C ILE A 43 -2.55 7.78 -0.26
N GLY A 44 -1.46 8.09 0.46
CA GLY A 44 -1.37 9.26 1.34
C GLY A 44 -1.10 10.57 0.58
N ASP A 45 -0.76 10.50 -0.70
CA ASP A 45 -0.46 11.67 -1.52
C ASP A 45 -1.29 11.69 -2.82
N ASP A 46 -2.23 12.64 -2.89
CA ASP A 46 -3.07 12.88 -4.06
C ASP A 46 -2.27 13.19 -5.33
N LYS A 47 -1.08 13.78 -5.21
CA LYS A 47 -0.19 14.09 -6.34
C LYS A 47 0.35 12.81 -6.97
N ILE A 48 0.82 11.86 -6.17
CA ILE A 48 1.31 10.56 -6.66
C ILE A 48 0.18 9.83 -7.37
N VAL A 49 -1.01 9.78 -6.76
CA VAL A 49 -2.20 9.16 -7.34
C VAL A 49 -2.62 9.83 -8.64
N TYR A 50 -2.52 11.16 -8.72
CA TYR A 50 -2.80 11.92 -9.93
C TYR A 50 -1.84 11.51 -11.06
N VAL A 51 -0.54 11.50 -10.80
CA VAL A 51 0.48 11.08 -11.79
C VAL A 51 0.20 9.66 -12.29
N LEU A 52 -0.03 8.70 -11.38
CA LEU A 52 -0.35 7.31 -11.74
C LEU A 52 -1.65 7.17 -12.54
N SER A 53 -2.65 7.99 -12.24
CA SER A 53 -3.95 7.91 -12.92
C SER A 53 -3.91 8.48 -14.34
N HIS A 54 -3.03 9.45 -14.60
CA HIS A 54 -2.95 10.16 -15.88
C HIS A 54 -1.75 9.73 -16.74
N SER A 55 -0.87 8.86 -16.24
CA SER A 55 0.21 8.32 -17.04
C SER A 55 -0.32 7.43 -18.16
N SER A 56 0.14 7.67 -19.39
CA SER A 56 -0.24 6.91 -20.59
C SER A 56 0.71 5.75 -20.90
N GLY A 57 1.72 5.49 -20.05
CA GLY A 57 2.84 4.60 -20.37
C GLY A 57 3.91 5.28 -21.25
N GLU A 58 3.77 6.59 -21.50
CA GLU A 58 4.77 7.42 -22.12
C GLU A 58 5.73 8.01 -21.08
N LYS A 59 6.84 8.57 -21.56
CA LYS A 59 7.84 9.21 -20.69
C LYS A 59 7.20 10.37 -19.93
N LEU A 60 7.19 10.28 -18.60
CA LEU A 60 6.72 11.36 -17.73
C LEU A 60 7.55 12.62 -17.90
N ASN A 61 6.93 13.78 -17.63
CA ASN A 61 7.70 15.01 -17.48
C ASN A 61 8.62 14.91 -16.25
N PRO A 62 9.71 15.70 -16.17
CA PRO A 62 10.69 15.57 -15.10
C PRO A 62 10.12 15.67 -13.69
N LYS A 63 9.11 16.52 -13.46
CA LYS A 63 8.52 16.70 -12.12
C LYS A 63 7.71 15.49 -11.68
N ASP A 64 6.94 14.91 -12.60
CA ASP A 64 6.13 13.72 -12.34
C ASP A 64 7.02 12.47 -12.22
N TYR A 65 8.11 12.42 -12.98
CA TYR A 65 9.14 11.39 -12.86
C TYR A 65 9.78 11.40 -11.46
N GLU A 66 10.29 12.55 -11.01
CA GLU A 66 10.87 12.69 -9.67
C GLU A 66 9.85 12.32 -8.58
N CYS A 67 8.60 12.77 -8.74
CA CYS A 67 7.52 12.41 -7.82
C CYS A 67 7.33 10.89 -7.66
N LEU A 68 7.39 10.11 -8.75
CA LEU A 68 7.29 8.66 -8.67
C LEU A 68 8.59 8.01 -8.17
N LEU A 69 9.75 8.58 -8.50
CA LEU A 69 11.04 8.08 -8.03
C LEU A 69 11.19 8.23 -6.51
N ASP A 70 10.75 9.36 -5.96
CA ASP A 70 10.70 9.62 -4.52
C ASP A 70 9.78 8.60 -3.83
N SER A 71 8.57 8.41 -4.38
CA SER A 71 7.61 7.43 -3.84
C SER A 71 8.15 5.99 -3.86
N TYR A 72 8.83 5.61 -4.94
CA TYR A 72 9.50 4.32 -5.02
C TYR A 72 10.58 4.16 -3.93
N SER A 73 11.40 5.20 -3.75
CA SER A 73 12.48 5.22 -2.77
C SER A 73 11.93 5.11 -1.34
N ASN A 74 10.87 5.86 -1.03
CA ASN A 74 10.15 5.76 0.25
C ASN A 74 9.56 4.36 0.46
N GLY A 75 8.96 3.78 -0.57
CA GLY A 75 8.41 2.42 -0.48
C GLY A 75 9.48 1.36 -0.22
N LEU A 76 10.73 1.57 -0.63
CA LEU A 76 11.85 0.69 -0.29
C LEU A 76 12.25 0.80 1.19
N THR A 77 12.35 2.03 1.70
CA THR A 77 12.77 2.27 3.10
C THR A 77 11.74 1.77 4.09
N LEU A 78 10.44 1.89 3.78
CA LEU A 78 9.34 1.53 4.69
C LEU A 78 9.10 0.02 4.82
N ARG A 79 9.75 -0.84 4.05
CA ARG A 79 9.45 -2.30 4.04
C ARG A 79 9.63 -2.93 5.42
N SER A 80 10.71 -2.61 6.11
CA SER A 80 11.02 -3.27 7.39
C SER A 80 10.10 -2.78 8.51
N GLU A 81 9.68 -1.53 8.42
CA GLU A 81 8.83 -0.78 9.35
C GLU A 81 7.40 -1.32 9.25
N ILE A 82 6.91 -1.51 8.03
CA ILE A 82 5.62 -2.15 7.76
C ILE A 82 5.62 -3.60 8.26
N LEU A 83 6.71 -4.37 8.08
CA LEU A 83 6.78 -5.73 8.62
C LEU A 83 6.69 -5.74 10.15
N LYS A 84 7.49 -4.92 10.83
CA LYS A 84 7.48 -4.78 12.30
C LYS A 84 6.07 -4.39 12.77
N LEU A 85 5.42 -3.46 12.07
CA LEU A 85 4.08 -3.01 12.38
C LEU A 85 3.05 -4.15 12.22
N LEU A 86 3.13 -4.92 11.15
CA LEU A 86 2.23 -6.05 10.92
C LEU A 86 2.35 -7.13 11.99
N PHE A 87 3.54 -7.43 12.50
CA PHE A 87 3.70 -8.34 13.64
C PHE A 87 3.02 -7.81 14.90
N VAL A 88 3.11 -6.50 15.16
CA VAL A 88 2.41 -5.88 16.30
C VAL A 88 0.89 -5.95 16.09
N LEU A 89 0.40 -5.64 14.89
CA LEU A 89 -1.03 -5.69 14.55
C LEU A 89 -1.59 -7.11 14.63
N GLU A 90 -0.81 -8.12 14.22
CA GLU A 90 -1.17 -9.53 14.34
C GLU A 90 -1.24 -9.95 15.81
N LYS A 91 -0.23 -9.60 16.62
CA LYS A 91 -0.24 -9.89 18.06
C LYS A 91 -1.44 -9.25 18.78
N LYS A 92 -1.92 -8.11 18.29
CA LYS A 92 -3.12 -7.42 18.77
C LYS A 92 -4.42 -7.96 18.16
N GLY A 93 -4.34 -8.88 17.21
CA GLY A 93 -5.49 -9.52 16.57
C GLY A 93 -6.18 -8.70 15.49
N TYR A 94 -5.59 -7.59 15.01
CA TYR A 94 -6.22 -6.74 13.98
C TYR A 94 -6.02 -7.28 12.56
N VAL A 95 -4.93 -8.00 12.34
CA VAL A 95 -4.63 -8.70 11.08
C VAL A 95 -4.22 -10.13 11.37
N SER A 96 -4.20 -10.97 10.34
CA SER A 96 -3.58 -12.29 10.39
C SER A 96 -2.58 -12.40 9.25
N LEU A 97 -1.42 -12.96 9.55
CA LEU A 97 -0.34 -13.22 8.61
C LEU A 97 -0.34 -14.70 8.22
N ASN A 98 -0.05 -14.97 6.96
CA ASN A 98 0.06 -16.33 6.43
C ASN A 98 1.27 -16.42 5.50
N GLN A 99 2.05 -17.49 5.61
CA GLN A 99 3.15 -17.74 4.71
C GLN A 99 2.64 -17.97 3.27
N GLY A 100 3.08 -17.11 2.36
CA GLY A 100 2.83 -17.23 0.93
C GLY A 100 3.87 -18.10 0.23
N LYS A 101 3.96 -17.94 -1.10
CA LYS A 101 4.98 -18.60 -1.91
C LYS A 101 6.31 -17.87 -1.75
N ALA A 102 7.44 -18.57 -1.88
CA ALA A 102 8.78 -17.95 -2.00
C ALA A 102 9.07 -16.85 -0.95
N GLN A 103 8.84 -17.16 0.34
CA GLN A 103 9.04 -16.24 1.48
C GLN A 103 8.14 -15.00 1.53
N GLU A 104 7.09 -14.94 0.70
CA GLU A 104 6.04 -13.91 0.83
C GLU A 104 5.30 -14.09 2.17
N ILE A 105 4.87 -12.98 2.78
CA ILE A 105 3.93 -12.99 3.90
C ILE A 105 2.66 -12.31 3.41
N ASN A 106 1.56 -13.07 3.40
CA ASN A 106 0.25 -12.60 3.02
C ASN A 106 -0.48 -12.04 4.24
N VAL A 107 -1.32 -11.04 4.04
CA VAL A 107 -2.00 -10.30 5.11
C VAL A 107 -3.50 -10.33 4.90
N THR A 108 -4.29 -10.58 5.94
CA THR A 108 -5.75 -10.41 5.91
C THR A 108 -6.22 -9.60 7.11
N LEU A 109 -7.27 -8.81 6.92
CA LEU A 109 -7.86 -7.97 7.96
C LEU A 109 -8.83 -8.78 8.82
N THR A 110 -8.65 -8.72 10.14
CA THR A 110 -9.57 -9.27 11.13
C THR A 110 -10.58 -8.19 11.54
N LYS A 111 -11.51 -7.87 10.62
CA LYS A 111 -12.40 -6.71 10.76
C LYS A 111 -13.23 -6.70 12.05
N ASN A 112 -13.62 -7.87 12.56
CA ASN A 112 -14.41 -8.00 13.79
C ASN A 112 -13.69 -7.49 15.04
N ASN A 113 -12.35 -7.36 14.98
CA ASN A 113 -11.55 -6.88 16.10
C ASN A 113 -11.30 -5.37 16.05
N LEU A 114 -11.71 -4.68 14.98
CA LEU A 114 -11.65 -3.23 14.90
C LEU A 114 -12.86 -2.61 15.63
N PRO A 115 -12.69 -1.45 16.29
CA PRO A 115 -13.81 -0.71 16.85
C PRO A 115 -14.88 -0.40 15.78
N GLY A 116 -16.15 -0.42 16.19
CA GLY A 116 -17.26 -0.05 15.31
C GLY A 116 -17.05 1.35 14.73
N GLY A 117 -17.22 1.50 13.41
CA GLY A 117 -17.01 2.78 12.73
C GLY A 117 -15.55 3.21 12.55
N PHE A 118 -14.56 2.40 12.93
CA PHE A 118 -13.14 2.73 12.74
C PHE A 118 -12.79 2.98 11.26
N LEU A 119 -13.38 2.21 10.35
CA LEU A 119 -13.22 2.35 8.90
C LEU A 119 -14.26 3.29 8.27
N ASN A 120 -14.88 4.18 9.06
CA ASN A 120 -15.81 5.16 8.52
C ASN A 120 -15.08 6.12 7.59
N SER A 121 -15.62 6.32 6.40
CA SER A 121 -14.97 7.04 5.29
C SER A 121 -14.73 8.51 5.55
N ASN A 122 -15.33 9.12 6.58
CA ASN A 122 -15.27 10.58 6.75
C ASN A 122 -13.87 11.10 7.09
N VAL A 123 -13.09 10.36 7.88
CA VAL A 123 -11.73 10.79 8.28
C VAL A 123 -10.70 10.45 7.19
N PHE A 124 -10.90 9.33 6.48
CA PHE A 124 -9.93 8.80 5.51
C PHE A 124 -10.47 8.77 4.08
N ALA A 125 -11.32 9.76 3.74
CA ALA A 125 -12.03 9.80 2.47
C ALA A 125 -11.07 9.84 1.28
N SER A 126 -9.96 10.58 1.42
CA SER A 126 -8.86 10.68 0.46
C SER A 126 -8.25 9.32 0.20
N GLU A 127 -7.84 8.59 1.25
CA GLU A 127 -7.12 7.32 1.15
C GLU A 127 -8.03 6.26 0.52
N PHE A 128 -9.31 6.20 0.94
CA PHE A 128 -10.32 5.32 0.34
C PHE A 128 -10.54 5.62 -1.14
N LYS A 129 -10.55 6.90 -1.54
CA LYS A 129 -10.67 7.32 -2.94
C LYS A 129 -9.41 6.98 -3.73
N ASN A 130 -8.25 7.17 -3.13
CA ASN A 130 -6.95 6.96 -3.74
C ASN A 130 -6.68 5.50 -4.01
N ILE A 131 -6.87 4.61 -3.03
CA ILE A 131 -6.71 3.17 -3.27
C ILE A 131 -7.66 2.64 -4.35
N LYS A 132 -8.89 3.18 -4.45
CA LYS A 132 -9.82 2.85 -5.53
C LYS A 132 -9.28 3.28 -6.90
N ARG A 133 -8.69 4.46 -7.01
CA ARG A 133 -8.07 4.95 -8.26
C ARG A 133 -6.87 4.09 -8.66
N VAL A 134 -5.95 3.86 -7.72
CA VAL A 134 -4.77 3.02 -7.95
C VAL A 134 -5.20 1.59 -8.32
N SER A 135 -6.20 1.03 -7.63
CA SER A 135 -6.71 -0.31 -7.95
C SER A 135 -7.35 -0.41 -9.33
N LYS A 136 -7.99 0.66 -9.83
CA LYS A 136 -8.54 0.69 -11.19
C LYS A 136 -7.42 0.72 -12.25
N LYS A 137 -6.36 1.50 -12.01
CA LYS A 137 -5.23 1.62 -12.93
C LYS A 137 -4.39 0.34 -12.99
N VAL A 138 -4.01 -0.20 -11.84
CA VAL A 138 -3.08 -1.35 -11.76
C VAL A 138 -3.82 -2.67 -11.99
N GLY A 139 -5.05 -2.78 -11.47
CA GLY A 139 -5.89 -3.98 -11.52
C GLY A 139 -5.35 -5.12 -10.64
N ARG A 140 -6.22 -5.81 -9.90
CA ARG A 140 -5.87 -6.99 -9.06
C ARG A 140 -4.75 -6.74 -8.03
N LEU A 141 -4.68 -5.53 -7.46
CA LEU A 141 -3.65 -5.14 -6.46
C LEU A 141 -3.46 -6.14 -5.32
N ALA A 142 -4.56 -6.73 -4.83
CA ALA A 142 -4.50 -7.71 -3.76
C ALA A 142 -3.69 -8.97 -4.12
N SER A 143 -3.80 -9.48 -5.36
CA SER A 143 -3.31 -10.82 -5.72
C SER A 143 -2.06 -10.85 -6.61
N LEU A 144 -1.72 -9.73 -7.27
CA LEU A 144 -0.51 -9.63 -8.10
C LEU A 144 0.79 -9.70 -7.27
N THR A 145 1.88 -10.09 -7.91
CA THR A 145 3.22 -10.14 -7.29
C THR A 145 3.75 -8.74 -7.02
N LEU A 146 4.73 -8.62 -6.12
CA LEU A 146 5.46 -7.38 -5.93
C LEU A 146 6.04 -6.87 -7.26
N ASP A 147 6.73 -7.72 -8.02
CA ASP A 147 7.37 -7.35 -9.28
C ASP A 147 6.36 -6.82 -10.31
N THR A 148 5.20 -7.48 -10.45
CA THR A 148 4.14 -6.99 -11.35
C THR A 148 3.57 -5.65 -10.87
N MET A 149 3.48 -5.42 -9.55
CA MET A 149 3.05 -4.14 -9.02
C MET A 149 4.04 -3.04 -9.38
N LEU A 150 5.32 -3.29 -9.10
CA LEU A 150 6.39 -2.33 -9.34
C LEU A 150 6.54 -2.04 -10.83
N ASN A 151 6.37 -3.05 -11.69
CA ASN A 151 6.38 -2.86 -13.13
C ASN A 151 5.30 -1.86 -13.58
N LYS A 152 4.04 -2.10 -13.15
CA LYS A 152 2.89 -1.28 -13.55
C LYS A 152 2.90 0.13 -12.96
N ILE A 153 3.40 0.29 -11.75
CA ILE A 153 3.41 1.58 -11.05
C ILE A 153 4.63 2.42 -11.46
N TYR A 154 5.79 1.79 -11.64
CA TYR A 154 7.06 2.52 -11.80
C TYR A 154 7.71 2.29 -13.17
N VAL A 155 7.97 1.04 -13.56
CA VAL A 155 8.74 0.72 -14.77
C VAL A 155 8.04 1.17 -16.05
N GLU A 156 6.75 0.90 -16.17
CA GLU A 156 5.91 1.34 -17.30
C GLU A 156 5.84 2.89 -17.40
N ASN A 157 6.19 3.60 -16.33
CA ASN A 157 6.25 5.07 -16.28
C ASN A 157 7.70 5.61 -16.37
N GLY A 158 8.67 4.75 -16.72
CA GLY A 158 10.06 5.11 -16.96
C GLY A 158 10.96 5.11 -15.71
N VAL A 159 10.42 4.82 -14.52
CA VAL A 159 11.20 4.73 -13.28
C VAL A 159 11.92 3.38 -13.22
N ARG A 160 13.25 3.41 -13.06
CA ARG A 160 14.05 2.19 -12.93
C ARG A 160 13.91 1.65 -11.52
N THR A 161 13.45 0.41 -11.40
CA THR A 161 13.36 -0.29 -10.12
C THR A 161 14.58 -1.20 -9.94
N TRP A 162 15.16 -1.19 -8.76
CA TRP A 162 16.20 -2.11 -8.35
C TRP A 162 15.53 -3.37 -7.80
N ALA A 163 15.82 -4.52 -8.41
CA ALA A 163 15.37 -5.83 -7.96
C ALA A 163 16.30 -6.35 -6.86
#